data_AF-A0A6J3AFN4-F1
#
_entry.id   AF-A0A6J3AFN4-F1
#
_cell.length_a   1.000
_cell.length_b   1.000
_cell.length_c   1.000
_cell.angle_alpha   90.00
_cell.angle_beta   90.00
_cell.angle_gamma   90.00
#
_symmetry.space_group_name_H-M   'P 1'
#
loop_
_entity.id
_entity.type
_entity.pdbx_description
1 polymer ?
#
loop_
_entity_poly.entity_id
_entity_poly.type
_entity_poly.pdbx_seq_one_letter_code
_entity_poly.pdbx_strand_id
1 'polypeptide(L)'
;MTALCAQCPPAHGPPHSRPSQLQAPRSGRGPPATPSSGSPLLPLLLLLVVQAVGRGLGCTSLASYPLEEVVIESYHIPRACRPEVQMWDFVCYHYNSTLEDGKKFDSSYDHHTLVAIVVGVGHLVTGID
;
A
#
# COMPACT_ATOMS: atom_id res chain seq x y z
N MET A 1 17.78 3.50 -4.40
CA MET A 1 18.24 2.64 -3.28
C MET A 1 18.91 1.40 -3.87
N THR A 2 20.02 0.91 -3.31
CA THR A 2 20.59 -0.37 -3.76
C THR A 2 20.12 -1.44 -2.81
N ALA A 3 18.97 -2.05 -3.10
CA ALA A 3 18.55 -3.26 -2.42
C ALA A 3 19.42 -4.41 -2.96
N LEU A 4 20.41 -4.83 -2.18
CA LEU A 4 20.88 -6.21 -2.31
C LEU A 4 19.69 -7.08 -1.87
N CYS A 5 19.46 -8.17 -2.58
CA CYS A 5 18.39 -9.15 -2.35
C CYS A 5 18.10 -9.41 -0.85
N ALA A 6 16.93 -9.96 -0.52
CA ALA A 6 16.54 -10.44 0.83
C ALA A 6 17.47 -11.56 1.36
N GLN A 7 18.72 -11.21 1.59
CA GLN A 7 19.88 -12.08 1.75
C GLN A 7 20.70 -11.60 2.94
N CYS A 8 20.03 -11.30 4.06
CA CYS A 8 20.71 -11.30 5.34
C CYS A 8 20.67 -12.71 5.93
N PRO A 9 21.76 -13.19 6.56
CA PRO A 9 21.64 -14.30 7.49
C PRO A 9 20.65 -13.90 8.59
N PRO A 10 19.72 -14.77 9.00
CA PRO A 10 18.74 -14.43 10.02
C PRO A 10 19.49 -14.04 11.30
N ALA A 11 19.21 -12.86 11.84
CA ALA A 11 19.56 -12.55 13.22
C ALA A 11 18.98 -13.67 14.10
N HIS A 12 19.78 -14.22 15.03
CA HIS A 12 19.39 -15.30 15.94
C HIS A 12 18.02 -15.03 16.58
N GLY A 13 16.96 -15.54 15.97
CA GLY A 13 15.58 -15.31 16.34
C GLY A 13 14.70 -16.28 15.55
N PRO A 14 13.68 -16.88 16.18
CA PRO A 14 12.81 -17.81 15.49
C PRO A 14 12.15 -17.10 14.30
N PRO A 15 12.04 -17.74 13.13
CA PRO A 15 11.34 -17.13 12.00
C PRO A 15 9.92 -16.80 12.45
N HIS A 16 9.53 -15.52 12.36
CA HIS A 16 8.15 -15.14 12.49
C HIS A 16 7.37 -15.88 11.40
N SER A 17 6.59 -16.87 11.84
CA SER A 17 5.79 -17.70 10.96
C SER A 17 4.83 -16.81 10.18
N ARG A 18 4.98 -16.80 8.85
CA ARG A 18 4.00 -16.21 7.93
C ARG A 18 2.61 -16.70 8.32
N PRO A 19 1.63 -15.83 8.61
CA PRO A 19 0.28 -16.29 8.84
C PRO A 19 -0.20 -16.97 7.55
N SER A 20 -0.57 -18.25 7.65
CA SER A 20 -1.33 -18.93 6.59
C SER A 20 -2.54 -18.07 6.28
N GLN A 21 -2.65 -17.61 5.04
CA GLN A 21 -3.85 -16.98 4.50
C GLN A 21 -5.05 -17.90 4.81
N LEU A 22 -5.83 -17.55 5.83
CA LEU A 22 -7.07 -18.21 6.13
C LEU A 22 -8.01 -17.86 4.97
N GLN A 23 -8.21 -18.81 4.05
CA GLN A 23 -9.22 -18.66 3.00
C GLN A 23 -10.56 -18.30 3.65
N ALA A 24 -11.06 -17.10 3.36
CA ALA A 24 -12.39 -16.69 3.77
C ALA A 24 -13.42 -17.71 3.26
N PRO A 25 -14.38 -18.16 4.09
CA PRO A 25 -15.46 -19.01 3.61
C PRO A 25 -16.26 -18.24 2.56
N ARG A 26 -16.51 -18.88 1.41
CA ARG A 26 -17.38 -18.35 0.36
C ARG A 26 -18.78 -18.14 0.95
N SER A 27 -19.14 -16.87 1.18
CA SER A 27 -20.46 -16.45 1.61
C SER A 27 -21.52 -16.92 0.61
N GLY A 28 -22.47 -17.73 1.09
CA GLY A 28 -23.57 -18.26 0.30
C GLY A 28 -24.44 -17.15 -0.30
N ARG A 29 -24.89 -17.39 -1.53
CA ARG A 29 -25.81 -16.55 -2.30
C ARG A 29 -27.19 -16.56 -1.60
N GLY A 30 -27.63 -15.40 -1.11
CA GLY A 30 -28.99 -15.21 -0.59
C GLY A 30 -30.06 -15.35 -1.69
N PRO A 31 -31.31 -15.68 -1.34
CA PRO A 31 -32.40 -15.90 -2.30
C PRO A 31 -32.87 -14.59 -2.98
N PRO A 32 -33.47 -14.69 -4.18
CA PRO A 32 -33.92 -13.51 -4.93
C PRO A 32 -35.09 -12.81 -4.23
N ALA A 33 -34.99 -11.49 -4.09
CA ALA A 33 -36.07 -10.64 -3.60
C ALA A 33 -37.24 -10.62 -4.61
N THR A 34 -38.46 -10.71 -4.09
CA THR A 34 -39.70 -10.63 -4.86
C THR A 34 -40.01 -9.18 -5.26
N PRO A 35 -40.59 -8.94 -6.45
CA PRO A 35 -40.97 -7.59 -6.87
C PRO A 35 -42.26 -7.14 -6.19
N SER A 36 -42.18 -6.12 -5.33
CA SER A 36 -43.34 -5.41 -4.81
C SER A 36 -43.93 -4.51 -5.90
N SER A 37 -45.16 -4.82 -6.32
CA SER A 37 -46.02 -3.98 -7.14
C SER A 37 -46.22 -2.62 -6.45
N GLY A 38 -45.47 -1.61 -6.88
CA GLY A 38 -45.53 -0.25 -6.37
C GLY A 38 -45.64 0.72 -7.53
N SER A 39 -46.61 1.64 -7.45
CA SER A 39 -46.86 2.67 -8.47
C SER A 39 -45.57 3.42 -8.87
N PRO A 40 -45.27 3.57 -10.17
CA PRO A 40 -43.98 4.10 -10.65
C PRO A 40 -43.76 5.59 -10.35
N LEU A 41 -44.78 6.29 -9.86
CA LEU A 41 -44.72 7.72 -9.53
C LEU A 41 -43.99 7.99 -8.20
N LEU A 42 -44.09 7.06 -7.24
CA LEU A 42 -43.48 7.20 -5.92
C LEU A 42 -41.95 7.11 -5.92
N PRO A 43 -41.32 6.13 -6.62
CA PRO A 43 -39.86 6.10 -6.72
C PRO A 43 -39.31 7.27 -7.55
N LEU A 44 -40.06 7.76 -8.54
CA LEU A 44 -39.66 8.91 -9.35
C LEU A 44 -39.67 10.20 -8.52
N LEU A 45 -40.69 10.41 -7.70
CA LEU A 45 -40.76 11.56 -6.80
C LEU A 45 -39.65 11.50 -5.73
N LEU A 46 -39.38 10.31 -5.18
CA LEU A 46 -38.27 10.11 -4.25
C LEU A 46 -36.92 10.44 -4.90
N LEU A 47 -36.70 10.00 -6.15
CA LEU A 47 -35.49 10.29 -6.90
C LEU A 47 -35.32 11.80 -7.13
N LEU A 48 -36.39 12.52 -7.48
CA LEU A 48 -36.37 13.97 -7.67
C LEU A 48 -36.02 14.72 -6.37
N VAL A 49 -36.57 14.29 -5.24
CA VAL A 49 -36.24 14.87 -3.92
C VAL A 49 -34.78 14.59 -3.54
N VAL A 50 -34.29 13.37 -3.79
CA VAL A 50 -32.88 13.00 -3.55
C VAL A 50 -31.93 13.81 -4.44
N GLN A 51 -32.27 14.09 -5.70
CA GLN A 51 -31.44 14.93 -6.56
C GLN A 51 -31.50 16.41 -6.21
N ALA A 52 -32.64 16.91 -5.71
CA ALA A 52 -32.77 18.30 -5.25
C ALA A 52 -32.01 18.57 -3.94
N VAL A 53 -31.92 17.57 -3.05
CA VAL A 53 -31.16 17.67 -1.79
C VAL A 53 -29.69 17.26 -1.97
N GLY A 54 -29.39 16.41 -2.95
CA GLY A 54 -28.06 15.84 -3.20
C GLY A 54 -27.10 16.70 -4.01
N ARG A 55 -27.50 17.90 -4.46
CA ARG A 55 -26.58 18.88 -5.06
C ARG A 55 -26.10 19.90 -4.03
N GLY A 56 -25.77 19.43 -2.83
CA GLY A 56 -24.84 20.15 -1.97
C GLY A 56 -23.51 20.22 -2.70
N LEU A 57 -23.03 21.45 -2.92
CA LEU A 57 -21.68 21.78 -3.34
C LEU A 57 -20.70 20.71 -2.83
N GLY A 58 -20.21 19.88 -3.74
CA GLY A 58 -19.00 19.12 -3.49
C GLY A 58 -17.95 20.13 -3.07
N CYS A 59 -17.37 19.91 -1.90
CA CYS A 59 -16.19 20.64 -1.46
C CYS A 59 -15.17 20.48 -2.59
N THR A 60 -14.98 21.50 -3.42
CA THR A 60 -13.81 21.56 -4.28
C THR A 60 -12.66 21.69 -3.31
N SER A 61 -12.00 20.57 -3.03
CA SER A 61 -10.86 20.47 -2.14
C SER A 61 -9.80 21.46 -2.61
N LEU A 62 -9.80 22.64 -2.00
CA LEU A 62 -8.81 23.67 -2.26
C LEU A 62 -7.54 23.18 -1.56
N ALA A 63 -6.50 22.96 -2.37
CA ALA A 63 -5.26 22.25 -2.05
C ALA A 63 -5.34 20.71 -2.07
N SER A 64 -5.63 20.14 -3.25
CA SER A 64 -4.96 18.89 -3.62
C SER A 64 -3.53 19.26 -4.01
N TYR A 65 -2.61 19.31 -3.04
CA TYR A 65 -1.23 18.96 -3.39
C TYR A 65 -1.34 17.51 -3.87
N PRO A 66 -1.01 17.19 -5.13
CA PRO A 66 -0.98 15.80 -5.53
C PRO A 66 -0.02 15.12 -4.57
N LEU A 67 -0.48 14.11 -3.85
CA LEU A 67 0.43 13.22 -3.15
C LEU A 67 1.28 12.61 -4.26
N GLU A 68 2.52 13.07 -4.38
CA GLU A 68 3.41 12.64 -5.44
C GLU A 68 3.56 11.12 -5.36
N GLU A 69 3.28 10.48 -6.49
CA GLU A 69 3.37 9.04 -6.63
C GLU A 69 4.83 8.61 -6.49
N VAL A 70 5.06 7.50 -5.80
CA VAL A 70 6.40 6.95 -5.63
C VAL A 70 6.88 6.41 -6.97
N VAL A 71 7.94 7.02 -7.52
CA VAL A 71 8.57 6.57 -8.77
C VAL A 71 9.72 5.62 -8.44
N ILE A 72 9.65 4.39 -8.96
CA ILE A 72 10.67 3.35 -8.74
C ILE A 72 11.42 3.10 -10.05
N GLU A 73 12.71 3.40 -10.06
CA GLU A 73 13.61 3.05 -11.18
C GLU A 73 14.62 1.98 -10.72
N SER A 74 14.70 0.88 -11.48
CA SER A 74 15.63 -0.22 -11.19
C SER A 74 16.79 -0.20 -12.17
N TYR A 75 18.01 -0.06 -11.64
CA TYR A 75 19.22 0.01 -12.47
C TYR A 75 19.92 -1.34 -12.64
N HIS A 76 19.85 -2.21 -11.63
CA HIS A 76 20.54 -3.50 -11.65
C HIS A 76 19.88 -4.50 -10.70
N ILE A 77 19.44 -5.63 -11.24
CA ILE A 77 18.88 -6.75 -10.48
C ILE A 77 19.79 -7.98 -10.68
N PRO A 78 20.48 -8.46 -9.64
CA PRO A 78 21.30 -9.65 -9.72
C PRO A 78 20.50 -10.88 -10.14
N ARG A 79 21.08 -11.76 -10.97
CA ARG A 79 20.44 -13.02 -11.41
C ARG A 79 20.08 -13.96 -10.25
N ALA A 80 20.75 -13.82 -9.10
CA ALA A 80 20.54 -14.65 -7.91
C ALA A 80 19.54 -14.06 -6.90
N CYS A 81 18.89 -12.93 -7.19
CA CYS A 81 17.82 -12.40 -6.35
C CYS A 81 16.54 -13.24 -6.48
N ARG A 82 15.94 -13.55 -5.33
CA ARG A 82 14.61 -14.16 -5.17
C ARG A 82 13.49 -13.21 -5.66
N PRO A 83 12.23 -13.68 -5.76
CA PRO A 83 11.07 -12.85 -6.14
C PRO A 83 10.95 -11.58 -5.30
N GLU A 84 10.16 -10.63 -5.82
CA GLU A 84 9.83 -9.35 -5.20
C GLU A 84 9.49 -9.47 -3.71
N VAL A 85 10.01 -8.52 -2.92
CA VAL A 85 9.82 -8.46 -1.47
C VAL A 85 8.34 -8.49 -1.14
N GLN A 86 7.95 -9.33 -0.18
CA GLN A 86 6.59 -9.47 0.29
C GLN A 86 6.45 -8.97 1.73
N MET A 87 5.20 -8.70 2.13
CA MET A 87 4.87 -8.40 3.52
C MET A 87 5.42 -9.51 4.45
N TRP A 88 6.07 -9.10 5.53
CA TRP A 88 6.80 -9.92 6.50
C TRP A 88 8.17 -10.44 6.07
N ASP A 89 8.67 -10.05 4.90
CA ASP A 89 10.04 -10.40 4.51
C ASP A 89 11.07 -9.56 5.28
N PHE A 90 12.20 -10.20 5.59
CA PHE A 90 13.35 -9.55 6.21
C PHE A 90 14.32 -9.08 5.13
N VAL A 91 14.55 -7.78 5.04
CA VAL A 91 15.42 -7.16 4.05
C VAL A 91 16.59 -6.48 4.71
N CYS A 92 17.74 -6.51 4.02
CA CYS A 92 18.90 -5.75 4.40
C CYS A 92 19.44 -4.96 3.22
N TYR A 93 19.70 -3.67 3.42
CA TYR A 93 20.13 -2.81 2.34
C TYR A 93 21.02 -1.66 2.81
N HIS A 94 21.77 -1.12 1.87
CA HIS A 94 22.36 0.20 2.00
C HIS A 94 21.52 1.24 1.25
N TYR A 95 21.38 2.43 1.83
CA TYR A 95 20.64 3.52 1.22
C TYR A 95 21.48 4.79 1.13
N ASN A 96 21.13 5.58 0.13
CA ASN A 96 21.55 6.96 -0.03
C ASN A 96 20.27 7.77 -0.22
N SER A 97 20.03 8.71 0.69
CA SER A 97 18.84 9.56 0.67
C SER A 97 19.25 11.01 0.43
N THR A 98 18.62 11.62 -0.55
CA THR A 98 18.76 13.04 -0.89
C THR A 98 17.38 13.68 -0.90
N LEU A 99 17.31 14.96 -0.57
CA LEU A 99 16.14 15.79 -0.77
C LEU A 99 16.01 16.16 -2.26
N GLU A 100 14.87 16.74 -2.64
CA GLU A 100 14.58 17.16 -4.03
C GLU A 100 15.56 18.22 -4.56
N ASP A 101 16.14 19.01 -3.66
CA ASP A 101 17.19 19.99 -3.98
C ASP A 101 18.58 19.34 -4.21
N GLY A 102 18.66 18.01 -4.15
CA GLY A 102 19.88 17.23 -4.27
C GLY A 102 20.75 17.22 -3.01
N LYS A 103 20.34 17.90 -1.93
CA LYS A 103 21.06 17.89 -0.67
C LYS A 103 20.96 16.51 -0.02
N LYS A 104 22.10 15.98 0.44
CA LYS A 104 22.14 14.74 1.20
C LYS A 104 21.33 14.88 2.49
N PHE A 105 20.38 13.97 2.69
CA PHE A 105 19.64 13.83 3.94
C PHE A 105 20.39 12.87 4.87
N ASP A 106 20.64 11.65 4.39
CA ASP A 106 21.32 10.60 5.17
C ASP A 106 21.85 9.47 4.26
N SER A 107 22.81 8.69 4.75
CA SER A 107 23.35 7.52 4.05
C SER A 107 23.85 6.48 5.05
N SER A 108 23.45 5.23 4.86
CA SER A 108 23.97 4.15 5.70
C SER A 108 25.45 3.86 5.46
N TYR A 109 26.01 4.33 4.34
CA TYR A 109 27.45 4.23 4.08
C TYR A 109 28.26 5.13 5.01
N ASP A 110 27.72 6.27 5.47
CA ASP A 110 28.42 7.16 6.40
C ASP A 110 28.70 6.49 7.75
N HIS A 111 27.83 5.56 8.12
CA HIS A 111 27.92 4.78 9.35
C HIS A 111 28.48 3.37 9.13
N HIS A 112 28.86 3.02 7.89
CA HIS A 112 29.41 1.72 7.52
C HIS A 112 28.55 0.54 8.03
N THR A 113 27.23 0.73 8.08
CA THR A 113 26.29 -0.19 8.72
C THR A 113 25.16 -0.55 7.77
N LEU A 114 24.70 -1.80 7.82
CA LEU A 114 23.53 -2.26 7.07
C LEU A 114 22.24 -1.96 7.84
N VAL A 115 21.21 -1.53 7.14
CA VAL A 115 19.84 -1.53 7.68
C VAL A 115 19.30 -2.94 7.56
N ALA A 116 18.65 -3.44 8.60
CA ALA A 116 17.98 -4.73 8.62
C ALA A 116 16.58 -4.59 9.22
N ILE A 117 15.53 -4.92 8.46
CA ILE A 117 14.14 -4.60 8.83
C ILE A 117 13.14 -5.58 8.20
N VAL A 118 11.95 -5.67 8.81
CA VAL A 118 10.78 -6.39 8.26
C VAL A 118 9.94 -5.42 7.44
N VAL A 119 9.56 -5.82 6.22
CA VAL A 119 8.79 -5.00 5.28
C VAL A 119 7.28 -5.26 5.38
N GLY A 120 6.46 -4.23 5.15
CA GLY A 120 5.00 -4.31 5.10
C GLY A 120 4.33 -4.33 6.48
N VAL A 121 5.03 -3.85 7.51
CA VAL A 121 4.54 -3.81 8.91
C VAL A 121 4.46 -2.39 9.47
N GLY A 122 4.72 -1.36 8.65
CA GLY A 122 4.63 0.05 9.05
C GLY A 122 5.80 0.54 9.92
N HIS A 123 6.96 -0.12 9.84
CA HIS A 123 8.20 0.34 10.49
C HIS A 123 9.09 1.20 9.56
N LEU A 124 8.74 1.28 8.28
CA LEU A 124 9.42 2.08 7.26
C LEU A 124 8.60 3.32 6.92
N VAL A 125 9.26 4.30 6.29
CA VAL A 125 8.56 5.43 5.66
C VAL A 125 7.67 4.87 4.53
N THR A 126 6.46 5.38 4.37
CA THR A 126 5.44 4.82 3.47
C THR A 126 5.89 4.66 2.01
N GLY A 127 6.81 5.49 1.52
CA GLY A 127 7.37 5.34 0.17
C GLY A 127 8.43 4.25 0.02
N ILE A 128 8.80 3.57 1.11
CA ILE A 128 9.81 2.52 1.18
C ILE A 128 9.19 1.17 1.60
N ASP A 129 8.10 1.18 2.38
CA ASP A 129 7.43 -0.02 2.91
C ASP A 129 6.69 -0.86 1.86
#